data_AF-A0A852HJZ6-F1
#
_entry.id   AF-A0A852HJZ6-F1
#
_cell.length_a   1.000
_cell.length_b   1.000
_cell.length_c   1.000
_cell.angle_alpha   90.00
_cell.angle_beta   90.00
_cell.angle_gamma   90.00
#
_symmetry.space_group_name_H-M   'P 1'
#
loop_
_entity.id
_entity.type
_entity.pdbx_description
1 polymer ?
#
loop_
_entity_poly.entity_id
_entity_poly.type
_entity_poly.pdbx_seq_one_letter_code
_entity_poly.pdbx_strand_id
1 'polypeptide(L)'
;AEELFLWVPRKLLMTVESAKNSVLGSLYSQDRILQAMGNITLAFHLLCERANPNSFWLPYIQTLPSEYDTPLYFEEDEVQYLQSTQAIHDVFSQYKNTARQYAYFYKVIQTHPNASKLPLKDSFTYDDYRWAVSSVMTRQNQIPTEDGSRVTLALIPLWDMCNHTNGLVRISSVLLKDFRA
;
A
#
# COMPACT_ATOMS: atom_id res chain seq x y z
N ALA A 1 -8.28 -19.75 -23.82
CA ALA A 1 -8.70 -19.51 -22.42
C ALA A 1 -8.02 -20.55 -21.54
N GLU A 2 -7.61 -20.21 -20.31
CA GLU A 2 -6.78 -21.02 -19.39
C GLU A 2 -5.26 -21.06 -19.65
N GLU A 3 -4.74 -20.21 -20.53
CA GLU A 3 -3.28 -20.04 -20.68
C GLU A 3 -2.69 -19.26 -19.49
N LEU A 4 -1.60 -19.78 -18.90
CA LEU A 4 -0.79 -19.02 -17.93
C LEU A 4 0.04 -17.98 -18.70
N PHE A 5 -0.53 -16.80 -18.90
CA PHE A 5 0.11 -15.72 -19.66
C PHE A 5 0.89 -14.72 -18.78
N LEU A 6 0.72 -14.77 -17.45
CA LEU A 6 1.35 -13.83 -16.51
C LEU A 6 1.69 -14.54 -15.19
N TRP A 7 2.94 -14.39 -14.75
CA TRP A 7 3.40 -14.80 -13.41
C TRP A 7 4.31 -13.72 -12.83
N VAL A 8 4.22 -13.50 -11.51
CA VAL A 8 5.05 -12.51 -10.81
C VAL A 8 5.77 -13.20 -9.64
N PRO A 9 7.11 -13.33 -9.69
CA PRO A 9 7.88 -13.88 -8.57
C PRO A 9 7.73 -13.04 -7.30
N ARG A 10 7.62 -13.70 -6.13
CA ARG A 10 7.42 -13.04 -4.83
C ARG A 10 8.45 -11.93 -4.54
N LYS A 11 9.70 -12.11 -4.96
CA LYS A 11 10.77 -11.10 -4.78
C LYS A 11 10.44 -9.72 -5.35
N LEU A 12 9.52 -9.64 -6.31
CA LEU A 12 9.10 -8.37 -6.92
C LEU A 12 8.00 -7.66 -6.11
N LEU A 13 7.29 -8.37 -5.24
CA LEU A 13 6.18 -7.81 -4.48
C LEU A 13 6.69 -6.89 -3.37
N MET A 14 5.89 -5.88 -3.05
CA MET A 14 6.03 -5.14 -1.79
C MET A 14 5.05 -5.73 -0.79
N THR A 15 5.53 -6.29 0.31
CA THR A 15 4.71 -6.96 1.32
C THR A 15 4.92 -6.35 2.71
N VAL A 16 4.08 -6.75 3.68
CA VAL A 16 4.31 -6.39 5.08
C VAL A 16 5.65 -6.94 5.59
N GLU A 17 6.11 -8.09 5.08
CA GLU A 17 7.42 -8.67 5.38
C GLU A 17 8.57 -7.84 4.80
N SER A 18 8.49 -7.41 3.53
CA SER A 18 9.53 -6.54 2.97
C SER A 18 9.58 -5.21 3.70
N ALA A 19 8.43 -4.67 4.13
CA ALA A 19 8.35 -3.47 4.95
C ALA A 19 9.09 -3.62 6.29
N LYS A 20 8.90 -4.75 6.99
CA LYS A 20 9.61 -5.07 8.26
C LYS A 20 11.12 -5.15 8.08
N ASN A 21 11.58 -5.61 6.92
CA ASN A 21 13.00 -5.77 6.60
C ASN A 21 13.63 -4.51 5.97
N SER A 22 12.84 -3.45 5.76
CA SER A 22 13.28 -2.18 5.19
C SER A 22 13.72 -1.18 6.28
N VAL A 23 14.04 0.06 5.86
CA VAL A 23 14.30 1.18 6.77
C VAL A 23 13.13 1.46 7.74
N LEU A 24 11.91 1.06 7.37
CA LEU A 24 10.71 1.19 8.23
C LEU A 24 10.73 0.22 9.43
N GLY A 25 11.52 -0.85 9.38
CA GLY A 25 11.51 -1.94 10.37
C GLY A 25 11.71 -1.48 11.82
N SER A 26 12.61 -0.51 12.03
CA SER A 26 12.88 0.05 13.36
C SER A 26 11.66 0.73 13.96
N LEU A 27 10.91 1.49 13.16
CA LEU A 27 9.68 2.14 13.60
C LEU A 27 8.53 1.13 13.73
N TYR A 28 8.39 0.21 12.76
CA TYR A 28 7.39 -0.86 12.78
C TYR A 28 7.42 -1.64 14.11
N SER A 29 8.61 -1.98 14.62
CA SER A 29 8.76 -2.73 15.87
C SER A 29 8.22 -2.01 17.12
N GLN A 30 8.03 -0.69 17.07
CA GLN A 30 7.60 0.12 18.22
C GLN A 30 6.18 0.67 18.07
N ASP A 31 5.71 0.85 16.83
CA ASP A 31 4.41 1.44 16.56
C ASP A 31 3.29 0.39 16.48
N ARG A 32 2.30 0.50 17.37
CA ARG A 32 1.19 -0.46 17.46
C ARG A 32 0.26 -0.40 16.25
N ILE A 33 0.12 0.76 15.60
CA ILE A 33 -0.75 0.92 14.43
C ILE A 33 -0.12 0.20 13.24
N LEU A 34 1.18 0.38 13.01
CA LEU A 34 1.90 -0.35 11.97
C LEU A 34 1.80 -1.87 12.17
N GLN A 35 1.94 -2.35 13.42
CA GLN A 35 1.84 -3.78 13.73
C GLN A 35 0.44 -4.36 13.52
N ALA A 36 -0.61 -3.60 13.83
CA ALA A 36 -1.99 -4.06 13.73
C ALA A 36 -2.57 -3.90 12.32
N MET A 37 -2.05 -2.95 11.52
CA MET A 37 -2.66 -2.54 10.26
C MET A 37 -1.67 -2.69 9.10
N GLY A 38 -1.70 -3.86 8.45
CA GLY A 38 -0.80 -4.19 7.34
C GLY A 38 -0.93 -3.27 6.12
N ASN A 39 -2.13 -2.75 5.86
CA ASN A 39 -2.39 -1.76 4.80
C ASN A 39 -1.68 -0.42 5.07
N ILE A 40 -1.69 0.05 6.31
CA ILE A 40 -0.94 1.25 6.70
C ILE A 40 0.56 0.98 6.61
N THR A 41 1.02 -0.20 7.05
CA THR A 41 2.42 -0.60 6.90
C THR A 41 2.87 -0.60 5.44
N LEU A 42 2.05 -1.10 4.52
CA LEU A 42 2.34 -1.02 3.09
C LEU A 42 2.40 0.41 2.57
N ALA A 43 1.52 1.30 3.04
CA ALA A 43 1.53 2.70 2.61
C ALA A 43 2.83 3.40 3.02
N PHE A 44 3.30 3.19 4.27
CA PHE A 44 4.57 3.74 4.71
C PHE A 44 5.77 3.08 4.03
N HIS A 45 5.72 1.79 3.74
CA HIS A 45 6.76 1.11 2.98
C HIS A 45 6.87 1.72 1.58
N LEU A 46 5.74 1.92 0.90
CA LEU A 46 5.67 2.56 -0.41
C LEU A 46 6.29 3.97 -0.40
N LEU A 47 5.97 4.78 0.61
CA LEU A 47 6.54 6.12 0.76
C LEU A 47 8.05 6.11 1.03
N CYS A 48 8.52 5.24 1.91
CA CYS A 48 9.95 5.14 2.22
C CYS A 48 10.76 4.71 0.98
N GLU A 49 10.25 3.74 0.23
CA GLU A 49 10.90 3.28 -1.00
C GLU A 49 10.80 4.33 -2.12
N ARG A 50 9.69 5.06 -2.22
CA ARG A 50 9.54 6.17 -3.18
C ARG A 50 10.57 7.26 -2.97
N ALA A 51 10.86 7.57 -1.71
CA ALA A 51 11.84 8.60 -1.36
C ALA A 51 13.30 8.12 -1.40
N ASN A 52 13.55 6.84 -1.71
CA ASN A 52 14.88 6.26 -1.86
C ASN A 52 15.25 6.12 -3.35
N PRO A 53 16.19 6.92 -3.89
CA PRO A 53 16.60 6.85 -5.29
C PRO A 53 17.22 5.51 -5.70
N ASN A 54 17.71 4.73 -4.73
CA ASN A 54 18.31 3.41 -4.97
C ASN A 54 17.36 2.26 -4.61
N SER A 55 16.06 2.53 -4.46
CA SER A 55 15.08 1.49 -4.14
C SER A 55 15.00 0.44 -5.25
N PHE A 56 14.99 -0.83 -4.85
CA PHE A 56 14.75 -1.95 -5.75
C PHE A 56 13.38 -1.84 -6.46
N TRP A 57 12.37 -1.28 -5.77
CA TRP A 57 11.01 -1.13 -6.31
C TRP A 57 10.80 0.19 -7.04
N LEU A 58 11.83 1.04 -7.18
CA LEU A 58 11.68 2.33 -7.86
C LEU A 58 11.05 2.21 -9.27
N PRO A 59 11.40 1.21 -10.12
CA PRO A 59 10.73 1.04 -11.41
C PRO A 59 9.22 0.80 -11.32
N TYR A 60 8.76 0.05 -10.30
CA TYR A 60 7.33 -0.13 -10.06
C TYR A 60 6.69 1.17 -9.58
N ILE A 61 7.30 1.82 -8.59
CA ILE A 61 6.77 3.03 -7.97
C ILE A 61 6.63 4.17 -8.98
N GLN A 62 7.58 4.32 -9.91
CA GLN A 62 7.54 5.32 -10.97
C GLN A 62 6.42 5.10 -11.99
N THR A 63 5.85 3.89 -12.07
CA THR A 63 4.72 3.57 -12.96
C THR A 63 3.36 3.70 -12.29
N LEU A 64 3.31 3.92 -10.98
CA LEU A 64 2.05 4.14 -10.27
C LEU A 64 1.41 5.47 -10.70
N PRO A 65 0.08 5.55 -10.72
CA PRO A 65 -0.60 6.82 -10.93
C PRO A 65 -0.17 7.87 -9.91
N SER A 66 -0.04 9.12 -10.34
CA SER A 66 0.20 10.26 -9.45
C SER A 66 -1.04 10.67 -8.66
N GLU A 67 -2.23 10.34 -9.18
CA GLU A 67 -3.54 10.69 -8.61
C GLU A 67 -4.53 9.53 -8.76
N TYR A 68 -5.62 9.56 -7.99
CA TYR A 68 -6.63 8.51 -7.92
C TYR A 68 -8.03 9.11 -7.78
N ASP A 69 -9.05 8.37 -8.23
CA ASP A 69 -10.46 8.77 -8.08
C ASP A 69 -11.11 8.19 -6.82
N THR A 70 -10.32 7.92 -5.78
CA THR A 70 -10.88 7.54 -4.48
C THR A 70 -11.58 8.74 -3.86
N PRO A 71 -12.60 8.57 -2.99
CA PRO A 71 -13.31 9.69 -2.39
C PRO A 71 -12.40 10.73 -1.71
N LEU A 72 -11.20 10.37 -1.25
CA LEU A 72 -10.19 11.30 -0.71
C LEU A 72 -9.72 12.42 -1.67
N TYR A 73 -10.01 12.29 -2.96
CA TYR A 73 -9.68 13.27 -4.00
C TYR A 73 -10.90 14.03 -4.51
N PHE A 74 -12.10 13.71 -4.01
CA PHE A 74 -13.30 14.42 -4.42
C PHE A 74 -13.30 15.85 -3.87
N GLU A 75 -13.83 16.75 -4.68
CA GLU A 75 -14.19 18.10 -4.24
C GLU A 75 -15.45 18.06 -3.36
N GLU A 76 -15.69 19.15 -2.63
CA GLU A 76 -16.80 19.22 -1.67
C GLU A 76 -18.18 19.03 -2.33
N ASP A 77 -18.37 19.60 -3.52
CA ASP A 77 -19.58 19.48 -4.32
C ASP A 77 -19.79 18.05 -4.86
N GLU A 78 -18.72 17.34 -5.21
CA GLU A 78 -18.78 15.93 -5.60
C GLU A 78 -19.26 15.05 -4.44
N VAL A 79 -18.74 15.27 -3.23
CA VAL A 79 -19.19 14.57 -2.02
C VAL A 79 -20.64 14.94 -1.68
N GLN A 80 -21.07 16.17 -1.97
CA GLN A 80 -22.43 16.63 -1.72
C GLN A 80 -23.49 15.79 -2.46
N TYR A 81 -23.18 15.27 -3.65
CA TYR A 81 -24.10 14.37 -4.37
C TYR A 81 -24.39 13.06 -3.62
N LEU A 82 -23.54 12.66 -2.68
CA LEU A 82 -23.73 11.46 -1.87
C LEU A 82 -24.62 11.72 -0.63
N GLN A 83 -25.07 12.96 -0.40
CA GLN A 83 -25.94 13.27 0.73
C GLN A 83 -27.20 12.40 0.72
N SER A 84 -27.60 11.95 1.91
CA SER A 84 -28.74 11.03 2.11
C SER A 84 -28.59 9.62 1.53
N THR A 85 -27.42 9.26 0.98
CA THR A 85 -27.10 7.88 0.62
C THR A 85 -26.49 7.13 1.81
N GLN A 86 -26.44 5.79 1.74
CA GLN A 86 -25.75 4.99 2.77
C GLN A 86 -24.22 5.13 2.68
N ALA A 87 -23.68 5.34 1.47
CA ALA A 87 -22.25 5.37 1.20
C ALA A 87 -21.52 6.58 1.81
N ILE A 88 -22.23 7.68 2.06
CA ILE A 88 -21.62 8.91 2.59
C ILE A 88 -20.96 8.71 3.96
N HIS A 89 -21.48 7.79 4.78
CA HIS A 89 -20.89 7.47 6.07
C HIS A 89 -19.49 6.86 5.93
N ASP A 90 -19.29 5.99 4.93
CA ASP A 90 -18.00 5.39 4.64
C ASP A 90 -17.02 6.41 4.06
N VAL A 91 -17.49 7.32 3.21
CA VAL A 91 -16.70 8.45 2.70
C VAL A 91 -16.20 9.32 3.85
N PHE A 92 -17.10 9.78 4.75
CA PHE A 92 -16.71 10.58 5.91
C PHE A 92 -15.76 9.82 6.85
N SER A 93 -16.00 8.52 7.07
CA SER A 93 -15.10 7.68 7.85
C SER A 93 -13.72 7.63 7.21
N GLN A 94 -13.63 7.48 5.88
CA GLN A 94 -12.37 7.44 5.14
C GLN A 94 -11.58 8.75 5.30
N TYR A 95 -12.19 9.91 5.04
CA TYR A 95 -11.53 11.21 5.25
C TYR A 95 -11.05 11.39 6.69
N LYS A 96 -11.91 11.12 7.67
CA LYS A 96 -11.58 11.26 9.10
C LYS A 96 -10.43 10.33 9.51
N ASN A 97 -10.46 9.08 9.06
CA ASN A 97 -9.44 8.09 9.40
C ASN A 97 -8.09 8.46 8.77
N THR A 98 -8.07 8.83 7.48
CA THR A 98 -6.85 9.26 6.78
C THR A 98 -6.24 10.50 7.43
N ALA A 99 -7.04 11.54 7.71
CA ALA A 99 -6.54 12.76 8.37
C ALA A 99 -5.99 12.48 9.78
N ARG A 100 -6.68 11.63 10.56
CA ARG A 100 -6.22 11.23 11.90
C ARG A 100 -4.92 10.44 11.84
N GLN A 101 -4.81 9.51 10.91
CA GLN A 101 -3.60 8.71 10.72
C GLN A 101 -2.43 9.58 10.26
N TYR A 102 -2.64 10.50 9.31
CA TYR A 102 -1.64 11.47 8.90
C TYR A 102 -1.12 12.27 10.10
N ALA A 103 -2.01 12.91 10.87
CA ALA A 103 -1.61 13.72 12.02
C ALA A 103 -0.86 12.90 13.09
N TYR A 104 -1.31 11.66 13.34
CA TYR A 104 -0.64 10.73 14.23
C TYR A 104 0.78 10.42 13.76
N PHE A 105 0.95 9.99 12.52
CA PHE A 105 2.25 9.58 12.00
C PHE A 105 3.18 10.76 11.75
N TYR A 106 2.66 11.94 11.40
CA TYR A 106 3.44 13.16 11.33
C TYR A 106 4.11 13.42 12.68
N LYS A 107 3.34 13.37 13.77
CA LYS A 107 3.90 13.51 15.13
C LYS A 107 4.91 12.42 15.44
N VAL A 108 4.58 11.15 15.18
CA VAL A 108 5.47 10.00 15.45
C VAL A 108 6.80 10.14 14.70
N ILE A 109 6.77 10.45 13.41
CA ILE A 109 7.98 10.65 12.60
C ILE A 109 8.81 11.82 13.15
N GLN A 110 8.15 12.88 13.61
CA GLN A 110 8.83 14.04 14.14
C GLN A 110 9.43 13.84 15.54
N THR A 111 8.87 12.97 16.39
CA THR A 111 9.33 12.82 17.79
C THR A 111 10.02 11.50 18.11
N HIS A 112 9.75 10.42 17.35
CA HIS A 112 10.22 9.08 17.71
C HIS A 112 11.66 8.85 17.21
N PRO A 113 12.60 8.39 18.06
CA PRO A 113 14.01 8.20 17.68
C PRO A 113 14.18 7.18 16.55
N ASN A 114 13.40 6.11 16.54
CA ASN A 114 13.44 5.08 15.48
C ASN A 114 12.95 5.55 14.10
N ALA A 115 12.37 6.76 14.01
CA ALA A 115 11.97 7.38 12.75
C ALA A 115 13.06 8.32 12.18
N SER A 116 14.15 8.57 12.92
CA SER A 116 15.20 9.53 12.54
C SER A 116 15.90 9.21 11.22
N LYS A 117 15.95 7.94 10.82
CA LYS A 117 16.55 7.48 9.56
C LYS A 117 15.56 7.37 8.40
N LEU A 118 14.28 7.61 8.65
CA LEU A 118 13.28 7.54 7.59
C LEU A 118 13.43 8.76 6.68
N PRO A 119 13.35 8.59 5.35
CA PRO A 119 13.35 9.74 4.44
C PRO A 119 12.16 10.67 4.68
N LEU A 120 11.08 10.14 5.29
CA LEU A 120 9.88 10.89 5.68
C LEU A 120 10.14 11.91 6.82
N LYS A 121 11.31 11.84 7.46
CA LYS A 121 11.71 12.79 8.50
C LYS A 121 11.88 14.21 7.94
N ASP A 122 12.43 14.30 6.74
CA ASP A 122 12.74 15.55 6.06
C ASP A 122 11.53 16.13 5.34
N SER A 123 10.70 15.27 4.73
CA SER A 123 9.47 15.66 4.05
C SER A 123 8.41 14.57 4.15
N PHE A 124 7.28 14.90 4.79
CA PHE A 124 6.10 14.07 4.85
C PHE A 124 4.85 14.96 4.86
N THR A 125 4.17 15.02 3.73
CA THR A 125 2.99 15.86 3.52
C THR A 125 1.70 15.06 3.59
N TYR A 126 0.56 15.77 3.70
CA TYR A 126 -0.75 15.13 3.61
C TYR A 126 -0.96 14.47 2.24
N ASP A 127 -0.49 15.10 1.17
CA ASP A 127 -0.60 14.56 -0.20
C ASP A 127 0.20 13.28 -0.38
N ASP A 128 1.40 13.19 0.21
CA ASP A 128 2.17 11.94 0.24
C ASP A 128 1.35 10.83 0.90
N TYR A 129 0.78 11.12 2.07
CA TYR A 129 0.01 10.13 2.81
C TYR A 129 -1.27 9.71 2.07
N ARG A 130 -2.02 10.69 1.55
CA ARG A 130 -3.23 10.47 0.75
C ARG A 130 -2.92 9.59 -0.46
N TRP A 131 -1.87 9.92 -1.21
CA TRP A 131 -1.42 9.14 -2.36
C TRP A 131 -1.07 7.70 -1.97
N ALA A 132 -0.33 7.51 -0.88
CA ALA A 132 0.10 6.19 -0.46
C ALA A 132 -1.06 5.28 -0.03
N VAL A 133 -2.01 5.81 0.76
CA VAL A 133 -3.18 5.02 1.17
C VAL A 133 -4.11 4.73 -0.01
N SER A 134 -4.26 5.65 -0.97
CA SER A 134 -5.01 5.42 -2.20
C SER A 134 -4.34 4.40 -3.12
N SER A 135 -3.01 4.43 -3.23
CA SER A 135 -2.22 3.41 -3.93
C SER A 135 -2.49 2.02 -3.34
N VAL A 136 -2.41 1.89 -2.01
CA VAL A 136 -2.62 0.61 -1.33
C VAL A 136 -4.07 0.14 -1.44
N MET A 137 -5.06 0.99 -1.15
CA MET A 137 -6.46 0.54 -1.15
C MET A 137 -6.96 0.09 -2.52
N THR A 138 -6.41 0.66 -3.60
CA THR A 138 -6.82 0.34 -4.98
C THR A 138 -6.07 -0.86 -5.58
N ARG A 139 -4.94 -1.29 -5.00
CA ARG A 139 -4.04 -2.30 -5.60
C ARG A 139 -3.57 -3.41 -4.64
N GLN A 140 -3.89 -3.35 -3.34
CA GLN A 140 -3.45 -4.37 -2.40
C GLN A 140 -4.16 -5.71 -2.61
N ASN A 141 -3.42 -6.79 -2.38
CA ASN A 141 -3.91 -8.15 -2.46
C ASN A 141 -3.53 -8.91 -1.19
N GLN A 142 -4.37 -9.86 -0.80
CA GLN A 142 -4.01 -10.85 0.21
C GLN A 142 -3.37 -12.05 -0.46
N ILE A 143 -2.17 -12.40 -0.01
CA ILE A 143 -1.44 -13.58 -0.48
C ILE A 143 -0.98 -14.42 0.71
N PRO A 144 -0.77 -15.74 0.55
CA PRO A 144 -0.16 -16.54 1.60
C PRO A 144 1.26 -16.05 1.90
N THR A 145 1.70 -16.21 3.15
CA THR A 145 3.11 -16.05 3.55
C THR A 145 3.99 -17.12 2.91
N GLU A 146 5.31 -16.95 2.93
CA GLU A 146 6.25 -17.91 2.30
C GLU A 146 6.16 -19.32 2.89
N ASP A 147 5.90 -19.42 4.19
CA ASP A 147 5.67 -20.67 4.91
C ASP A 147 4.24 -21.22 4.73
N GLY A 148 3.35 -20.48 4.03
CA GLY A 148 1.97 -20.85 3.79
C GLY A 148 1.07 -20.85 5.03
N SER A 149 1.56 -20.42 6.20
CA SER A 149 0.84 -20.55 7.47
C SER A 149 -0.15 -19.42 7.73
N ARG A 150 0.04 -18.26 7.08
CA ARG A 150 -0.75 -17.04 7.28
C ARG A 150 -1.01 -16.34 5.95
N VAL A 151 -1.82 -15.30 6.00
CA VAL A 151 -1.99 -14.33 4.90
C VAL A 151 -1.27 -13.03 5.22
N THR A 152 -0.75 -12.38 4.20
CA THR A 152 -0.12 -11.07 4.24
C THR A 152 -0.67 -10.18 3.14
N LEU A 153 -0.55 -8.87 3.31
CA LEU A 153 -0.91 -7.90 2.27
C LEU A 153 0.29 -7.64 1.37
N ALA A 154 0.02 -7.50 0.08
CA ALA A 154 1.03 -7.23 -0.93
C ALA A 154 0.54 -6.32 -2.06
N LEU A 155 1.46 -5.51 -2.60
CA LEU A 155 1.35 -4.93 -3.93
C LEU A 155 2.04 -5.87 -4.92
N ILE A 156 1.40 -6.12 -6.07
CA ILE A 156 1.86 -7.08 -7.07
C ILE A 156 2.16 -6.33 -8.37
N PRO A 157 3.41 -5.86 -8.58
CA PRO A 157 3.78 -5.11 -9.77
C PRO A 157 3.46 -5.87 -11.05
N LEU A 158 3.23 -5.13 -12.14
CA LEU A 158 2.83 -5.61 -13.47
C LEU A 158 1.40 -6.17 -13.51
N TRP A 159 1.07 -7.11 -12.61
CA TRP A 159 -0.26 -7.72 -12.57
C TRP A 159 -1.35 -6.72 -12.17
N ASP A 160 -1.04 -5.79 -11.27
CA ASP A 160 -1.96 -4.74 -10.81
C ASP A 160 -2.29 -3.67 -11.86
N MET A 161 -1.72 -3.76 -13.07
CA MET A 161 -2.09 -2.95 -14.24
C MET A 161 -3.29 -3.52 -15.01
N CYS A 162 -3.70 -4.76 -14.71
CA CYS A 162 -4.90 -5.36 -15.29
C CYS A 162 -6.15 -4.69 -14.72
N ASN A 163 -6.94 -4.06 -15.58
CA ASN A 163 -8.23 -3.48 -15.20
C ASN A 163 -9.30 -4.55 -14.93
N HIS A 164 -10.35 -4.14 -14.21
CA HIS A 164 -11.48 -4.99 -13.91
C HIS A 164 -12.35 -5.28 -15.15
N THR A 165 -12.85 -6.51 -15.25
CA THR A 165 -13.96 -6.91 -16.12
C THR A 165 -14.76 -8.01 -15.43
N ASN A 166 -16.04 -8.17 -15.77
CA ASN A 166 -16.88 -9.24 -15.23
C ASN A 166 -16.34 -10.62 -15.64
N GLY A 167 -16.23 -11.53 -14.67
CA GLY A 167 -15.79 -12.90 -14.91
C GLY A 167 -15.17 -13.57 -13.70
N LEU A 168 -14.57 -14.74 -13.91
CA LEU A 168 -13.77 -15.45 -12.92
C LEU A 168 -12.30 -15.39 -13.31
N VAL A 169 -11.46 -14.92 -12.39
CA VAL A 169 -10.01 -14.98 -12.54
C VAL A 169 -9.50 -16.19 -11.75
N ARG A 170 -8.85 -17.13 -12.44
CA ARG A 170 -8.13 -18.22 -11.78
C ARG A 170 -6.74 -17.75 -11.37
N ILE A 171 -6.56 -17.50 -10.08
CA ILE A 171 -5.26 -17.15 -9.50
C ILE A 171 -4.75 -18.35 -8.73
N SER A 172 -3.59 -18.87 -9.11
CA SER A 172 -2.91 -19.94 -8.39
C SER A 172 -1.61 -19.40 -7.77
N SER A 173 -1.48 -19.50 -6.45
CA SER A 173 -0.19 -19.33 -5.78
C SER A 173 0.61 -20.62 -5.95
N VAL A 174 1.29 -20.76 -7.09
CA VAL A 174 2.21 -21.87 -7.28
C VAL A 174 3.52 -21.50 -6.58
N LEU A 175 3.90 -22.27 -5.55
CA LEU A 175 5.28 -22.34 -5.09
C LEU A 175 6.09 -22.95 -6.24
N LEU A 176 6.52 -22.12 -7.19
CA LEU A 176 7.37 -22.53 -8.30
C LEU A 176 8.75 -22.87 -7.72
N LYS A 177 8.93 -24.11 -7.26
CA LYS A 177 10.24 -24.66 -6.92
C LYS A 177 11.07 -24.97 -8.17
N ASP A 178 10.43 -25.08 -9.35
CA ASP A 178 11.05 -25.69 -10.54
C ASP A 178 10.89 -24.88 -11.83
N PHE A 179 11.31 -23.61 -11.83
CA PHE A 179 11.74 -22.96 -13.08
C PHE A 179 13.21 -22.56 -12.94
N ARG A 180 14.10 -23.53 -13.18
CA ARG A 180 15.48 -23.24 -13.55
C ARG A 180 15.47 -22.95 -15.05
N ALA A 181 15.84 -21.72 -15.41
CA ALA A 181 16.35 -21.43 -16.75
C ALA A 181 17.75 -22.04 -16.90
#